data_AF-A0A161YEU2-F1
#
_entry.id   AF-A0A161YEU2-F1
#
_cell.length_a   1.000
_cell.length_b   1.000
_cell.length_c   1.000
_cell.angle_alpha   90.00
_cell.angle_beta   90.00
_cell.angle_gamma   90.00
#
_symmetry.space_group_name_H-M   'P 1'
#
loop_
_entity.id
_entity.type
_entity.pdbx_description
1 polymer ?
#
loop_
_entity_poly.entity_id
_entity_poly.type
_entity_poly.pdbx_seq_one_letter_code
_entity_poly.pdbx_strand_id
1 'polypeptide(L)'
;MRTTFLIALSVVAILAFFIQLKTPFIVTPLYIMLLCTSLFAGQVLKDINIFHISLFLLTINSLNYIIFISGLIDLTAVDNDYLSQGTFVFGAQLLVNFIAFCIFIFRVQVSRALSRSKNIKLTYFDALYHWYFLFLMAVCFLALLENYLRNAFHLNFTFIYDTFEILHYLPWSLTCGSLLAMIIYSIKEKNN
;
A
#
# COMPACT_ATOMS: atom_id res chain seq x y z
N MET A 1 6.60 3.99 28.50
CA MET A 1 6.53 4.72 27.21
C MET A 1 5.07 4.85 26.78
N ARG A 2 4.66 5.98 26.19
CA ARG A 2 3.31 6.13 25.62
C ARG A 2 3.18 5.23 24.38
N THR A 3 2.05 4.52 24.22
CA THR A 3 1.77 3.63 23.08
C THR A 3 1.96 4.32 21.73
N THR A 4 1.60 5.60 21.63
CA THR A 4 1.79 6.42 20.42
C THR A 4 3.26 6.54 20.01
N PHE A 5 4.17 6.64 20.98
CA PHE A 5 5.61 6.71 20.72
C PHE A 5 6.14 5.38 20.18
N LEU A 6 5.65 4.25 20.72
CA LEU A 6 6.02 2.93 20.22
C LEU A 6 5.55 2.72 18.78
N ILE A 7 4.32 3.13 18.46
CA ILE A 7 3.78 3.03 17.08
C ILE A 7 4.62 3.89 16.11
N ALA A 8 4.92 5.14 16.48
CA ALA A 8 5.75 6.01 15.65
C ALA A 8 7.16 5.41 15.44
N LEU A 9 7.76 4.88 16.50
CA LEU A 9 9.05 4.20 16.43
C LEU A 9 8.98 2.96 15.52
N SER A 10 7.92 2.18 15.59
CA SER A 10 7.70 1.03 14.69
C SER A 10 7.59 1.45 13.24
N VAL A 11 6.88 2.55 12.92
CA VAL A 11 6.80 3.07 11.55
C VAL A 11 8.18 3.45 11.03
N VAL A 12 8.96 4.20 11.83
CA VAL A 12 10.31 4.62 11.44
C VAL A 12 11.24 3.42 11.29
N ALA A 13 11.16 2.45 12.20
CA ALA A 13 11.98 1.23 12.13
C ALA A 13 11.65 0.38 10.90
N ILE A 14 10.36 0.20 10.59
CA ILE A 14 9.92 -0.54 9.39
C ILE A 14 10.35 0.18 8.12
N LEU A 15 10.20 1.51 8.06
CA LEU A 15 10.65 2.31 6.93
C LEU A 15 12.17 2.18 6.70
N ALA A 16 12.96 2.35 7.76
CA ALA A 16 14.40 2.19 7.70
C ALA A 16 14.81 0.78 7.26
N PHE A 17 14.12 -0.24 7.76
CA PHE A 17 14.34 -1.63 7.38
C PHE A 17 14.02 -1.88 5.90
N PHE A 18 12.89 -1.38 5.39
CA PHE A 18 12.53 -1.49 3.97
C PHE A 18 13.54 -0.79 3.06
N ILE A 19 13.99 0.42 3.43
CA ILE A 19 15.01 1.16 2.67
C ILE A 19 16.35 0.39 2.64
N GLN A 20 16.75 -0.26 3.73
CA GLN A 20 18.01 -1.01 3.79
C GLN A 20 18.03 -2.26 2.91
N LEU A 21 16.88 -2.90 2.70
CA LEU A 21 16.78 -4.13 1.90
C LEU A 21 16.99 -3.88 0.39
N LYS A 22 16.75 -2.66 -0.10
CA LYS A 22 17.02 -2.19 -1.49
C LYS A 22 16.51 -3.10 -2.63
N THR A 23 15.57 -4.01 -2.33
CA THR A 23 15.13 -5.04 -3.27
C THR A 23 13.62 -5.23 -3.15
N PRO A 24 12.82 -4.75 -4.12
CA PRO A 24 11.36 -4.93 -4.11
C PRO A 24 10.92 -6.40 -4.02
N PHE A 25 11.72 -7.32 -4.54
CA PHE A 25 11.52 -8.77 -4.47
C PHE A 25 11.51 -9.33 -3.05
N ILE A 26 12.13 -8.66 -2.09
CA ILE A 26 12.16 -9.07 -0.67
C ILE A 26 11.17 -8.21 0.13
N VAL A 27 11.17 -6.89 -0.11
CA VAL A 27 10.32 -5.95 0.64
C VAL A 27 8.83 -6.22 0.42
N THR A 28 8.41 -6.50 -0.81
CA THR A 28 6.99 -6.72 -1.14
C THR A 28 6.43 -7.98 -0.45
N PRO A 29 7.08 -9.16 -0.53
CA PRO A 29 6.63 -10.33 0.23
C PRO A 29 6.60 -10.11 1.75
N LEU A 30 7.57 -9.39 2.32
CA LEU A 30 7.57 -9.06 3.75
C LEU A 30 6.39 -8.17 4.13
N TYR A 31 6.09 -7.16 3.31
CA TYR A 31 4.92 -6.32 3.50
C TYR A 31 3.62 -7.13 3.42
N ILE A 32 3.47 -7.99 2.40
CA ILE A 32 2.33 -8.91 2.28
C ILE A 32 2.21 -9.82 3.50
N MET A 33 3.31 -10.34 4.03
CA MET A 33 3.33 -11.16 5.24
C MET A 33 2.80 -10.38 6.45
N LEU A 34 3.16 -9.10 6.61
CA LEU A 34 2.63 -8.23 7.68
C LEU A 34 1.13 -7.94 7.53
N LEU A 35 0.62 -7.88 6.30
CA LEU A 35 -0.82 -7.78 6.05
C LEU A 35 -1.54 -9.09 6.42
N CYS A 36 -0.95 -10.24 6.11
CA CYS A 36 -1.47 -11.56 6.53
C CYS A 36 -1.52 -11.70 8.05
N THR A 37 -0.48 -11.27 8.78
CA THR A 37 -0.49 -11.31 10.25
C THR A 37 -1.56 -10.38 10.82
N SER A 38 -1.77 -9.21 10.23
CA SER A 38 -2.83 -8.27 10.63
C SER A 38 -4.23 -8.82 10.36
N LEU A 39 -4.42 -9.51 9.23
CA LEU A 39 -5.67 -10.21 8.91
C LEU A 39 -5.97 -11.30 9.95
N PHE A 40 -4.97 -12.12 10.27
CA PHE A 40 -5.09 -13.17 11.30
C PHE A 40 -5.37 -12.57 12.68
N ALA A 41 -4.69 -11.48 13.05
CA ALA A 41 -4.96 -10.76 14.29
C ALA A 41 -6.41 -10.25 14.34
N GLY A 42 -6.93 -9.67 13.25
CA GLY A 42 -8.33 -9.26 13.16
C GLY A 42 -9.31 -10.42 13.41
N GLN A 43 -9.01 -11.61 12.88
CA GLN A 43 -9.80 -12.81 13.11
C GLN A 43 -9.75 -13.28 14.57
N VAL A 44 -8.55 -13.37 15.17
CA VAL A 44 -8.37 -13.78 16.58
C VAL A 44 -9.02 -12.78 17.55
N LEU A 45 -8.87 -11.49 17.26
CA LEU A 45 -9.49 -10.41 18.02
C LEU A 45 -10.97 -10.25 17.69
N LYS A 46 -11.56 -11.03 16.76
CA LYS A 46 -12.95 -10.90 16.33
C LYS A 46 -13.32 -9.45 15.96
N ASP A 47 -12.36 -8.69 15.45
CA ASP A 47 -12.54 -7.30 15.03
C ASP A 47 -12.70 -7.25 13.51
N ILE A 48 -13.94 -7.09 13.08
CA ILE A 48 -14.31 -7.10 11.66
C ILE A 48 -13.67 -5.94 10.89
N ASN A 49 -13.34 -4.83 11.55
CA ASN A 49 -12.73 -3.68 10.88
C ASN A 49 -11.28 -3.97 10.54
N ILE A 50 -10.51 -4.52 11.50
CA ILE A 50 -9.12 -4.95 11.27
C ILE A 50 -9.09 -6.03 10.19
N PHE A 51 -9.99 -7.00 10.27
CA PHE A 51 -10.09 -8.09 9.30
C PHE A 51 -10.35 -7.56 7.89
N HIS A 52 -11.39 -6.75 7.66
CA HIS A 52 -11.69 -6.23 6.32
C HIS A 52 -10.64 -5.27 5.78
N ILE A 53 -10.09 -4.36 6.61
CA ILE A 53 -9.03 -3.44 6.16
C ILE A 53 -7.82 -4.24 5.72
N SER A 54 -7.38 -5.21 6.52
CA SER A 54 -6.26 -6.08 6.18
C SER A 54 -6.55 -6.91 4.93
N LEU A 55 -7.79 -7.39 4.76
CA LEU A 55 -8.22 -8.15 3.58
C LEU A 55 -8.13 -7.29 2.32
N PHE A 56 -8.69 -6.07 2.34
CA PHE A 56 -8.63 -5.17 1.17
C PHE A 56 -7.19 -4.81 0.82
N LEU A 57 -6.37 -4.46 1.81
CA LEU A 57 -4.95 -4.19 1.60
C LEU A 57 -4.24 -5.41 1.01
N LEU A 58 -4.48 -6.59 1.56
CA LEU A 58 -3.88 -7.83 1.10
C LEU A 58 -4.26 -8.12 -0.35
N THR A 59 -5.55 -8.03 -0.70
CA THR A 59 -6.04 -8.26 -2.07
C THR A 59 -5.37 -7.31 -3.06
N ILE A 60 -5.37 -6.01 -2.78
CA ILE A 60 -4.84 -4.99 -3.69
C ILE A 60 -3.32 -5.17 -3.89
N ASN A 61 -2.57 -5.38 -2.80
CA ASN A 61 -1.12 -5.51 -2.88
C ASN A 61 -0.69 -6.86 -3.48
N SER A 62 -1.44 -7.94 -3.24
CA SER A 62 -1.17 -9.24 -3.84
C SER A 62 -1.44 -9.22 -5.34
N LEU A 63 -2.51 -8.56 -5.79
CA LEU A 63 -2.78 -8.37 -7.23
C LEU A 63 -1.66 -7.61 -7.91
N ASN A 64 -1.21 -6.48 -7.33
CA ASN A 64 -0.06 -5.74 -7.85
C ASN A 64 1.21 -6.60 -7.93
N TYR A 65 1.49 -7.38 -6.88
CA TYR A 65 2.67 -8.25 -6.86
C TYR A 65 2.60 -9.36 -7.92
N ILE A 66 1.43 -9.99 -8.09
CA ILE A 66 1.21 -11.04 -9.11
C ILE A 66 1.39 -10.46 -10.52
N ILE A 67 0.82 -9.28 -10.79
CA ILE A 67 0.94 -8.60 -12.09
C ILE A 67 2.42 -8.32 -12.40
N PHE A 68 3.20 -7.92 -11.40
CA PHE A 68 4.63 -7.65 -11.56
C PHE A 68 5.44 -8.93 -11.80
N ILE A 69 5.29 -9.95 -10.94
CA ILE A 69 6.11 -11.18 -11.04
C ILE A 69 5.73 -12.08 -12.21
N SER A 70 4.49 -12.00 -12.71
CA SER A 70 4.06 -12.77 -13.88
C SER A 70 4.69 -12.29 -15.19
N GLY A 71 5.45 -11.19 -15.16
CA GLY A 71 6.04 -10.60 -16.37
C GLY A 71 5.01 -9.96 -17.29
N LEU A 72 3.74 -9.85 -16.86
CA LEU A 72 2.71 -9.06 -17.55
C LEU A 72 3.14 -7.59 -17.71
N ILE A 73 3.94 -7.12 -16.76
CA ILE A 73 4.61 -5.84 -16.75
C ILE A 73 6.11 -6.11 -16.65
N ASP A 74 6.79 -6.25 -17.80
CA ASP A 74 8.24 -6.46 -17.84
C ASP A 74 8.96 -5.12 -17.96
N LEU A 75 9.79 -4.78 -16.96
CA LEU A 75 10.68 -3.61 -16.99
C LEU A 75 11.98 -3.87 -17.78
N THR A 76 12.23 -5.12 -18.17
CA THR A 76 13.44 -5.60 -18.86
C THR A 76 13.21 -5.95 -20.33
N ALA A 77 11.99 -5.76 -20.84
CA ALA A 77 11.68 -6.08 -22.22
C ALA A 77 12.53 -5.23 -23.18
N VAL A 78 13.34 -5.93 -23.97
CA VAL A 78 14.41 -5.42 -24.86
C VAL A 78 13.86 -4.69 -26.10
N ASP A 79 12.57 -4.40 -26.14
CA ASP A 79 11.96 -3.65 -27.24
C ASP A 79 12.22 -2.16 -27.07
N ASN A 80 12.55 -1.49 -28.18
CA ASN A 80 12.91 -0.06 -28.30
C ASN A 80 11.81 0.93 -27.84
N ASP A 81 10.73 0.47 -27.20
CA ASP A 81 9.58 1.27 -26.79
C ASP A 81 9.47 1.38 -25.25
N TYR A 82 10.50 1.95 -24.65
CA TYR A 82 10.53 2.30 -23.22
C TYR A 82 9.36 3.21 -22.80
N LEU A 83 8.87 4.04 -23.73
CA LEU A 83 7.73 4.93 -23.48
C LEU A 83 6.47 4.10 -23.21
N SER A 84 6.12 3.17 -24.08
CA SER A 84 4.93 2.34 -23.93
C SER A 84 5.02 1.43 -22.71
N GLN A 85 6.18 0.81 -22.46
CA GLN A 85 6.37 -0.05 -21.28
C GLN A 85 6.22 0.74 -19.98
N GLY A 86 6.92 1.87 -19.83
CA GLY A 86 6.78 2.72 -18.65
C GLY A 86 5.36 3.23 -18.45
N THR A 87 4.67 3.55 -19.54
CA THR A 87 3.26 3.96 -19.51
C THR A 87 2.35 2.84 -19.01
N PHE A 88 2.60 1.60 -19.44
CA PHE A 88 1.84 0.44 -18.98
C PHE A 88 2.10 0.14 -17.51
N VAL A 89 3.37 0.13 -17.07
CA VAL A 89 3.78 -0.13 -15.68
C VAL A 89 3.10 0.85 -14.73
N PHE A 90 3.38 2.15 -14.90
CA PHE A 90 2.91 3.18 -13.98
C PHE A 90 1.42 3.46 -14.15
N GLY A 91 0.87 3.27 -15.36
CA GLY A 91 -0.55 3.38 -15.63
C GLY A 91 -1.36 2.29 -14.92
N ALA A 92 -0.91 1.03 -14.97
CA ALA A 92 -1.55 -0.06 -14.25
C ALA A 92 -1.50 0.17 -12.74
N GLN A 93 -0.34 0.57 -12.20
CA GLN A 93 -0.21 0.89 -10.78
C GLN A 93 -1.08 2.09 -10.37
N LEU A 94 -1.17 3.13 -11.20
CA LEU A 94 -2.06 4.27 -10.99
C LEU A 94 -3.53 3.82 -10.90
N LEU A 95 -3.98 2.97 -11.82
CA LEU A 95 -5.34 2.42 -11.82
C LEU A 95 -5.61 1.57 -10.57
N VAL A 96 -4.67 0.71 -10.17
CA VAL A 96 -4.84 -0.11 -8.96
C VAL A 96 -4.90 0.78 -7.72
N ASN A 97 -4.04 1.80 -7.63
CA ASN A 97 -4.06 2.76 -6.52
C ASN A 97 -5.36 3.60 -6.52
N PHE A 98 -5.93 3.91 -7.69
CA PHE A 98 -7.23 4.57 -7.79
C PHE A 98 -8.39 3.68 -7.32
N ILE A 99 -8.40 2.40 -7.71
CA ILE A 99 -9.38 1.42 -7.21
C ILE A 99 -9.27 1.32 -5.69
N ALA A 100 -8.04 1.23 -5.16
CA ALA A 100 -7.77 1.18 -3.73
C ALA A 100 -8.29 2.44 -3.02
N PHE A 101 -7.98 3.62 -3.55
CA PHE A 101 -8.46 4.90 -3.04
C PHE A 101 -9.99 4.91 -2.90
N CYS A 102 -10.71 4.51 -3.96
CA CYS A 102 -12.17 4.40 -3.95
C CYS A 102 -12.68 3.39 -2.91
N ILE A 103 -12.04 2.21 -2.80
CA ILE A 103 -12.38 1.19 -1.79
C ILE A 103 -12.23 1.76 -0.38
N PHE A 104 -11.16 2.52 -0.10
CA PHE A 104 -10.90 3.07 1.23
C PHE A 104 -11.74 4.29 1.58
N ILE A 105 -12.15 5.11 0.60
CA ILE A 105 -13.18 6.15 0.83
C ILE A 105 -14.49 5.52 1.26
N PHE A 106 -14.92 4.48 0.54
CA PHE A 106 -16.19 3.79 0.79
C PHE A 106 -16.03 2.53 1.64
N ARG A 107 -14.97 2.45 2.47
CA ARG A 107 -14.57 1.22 3.19
C ARG A 107 -15.73 0.60 3.95
N VAL A 108 -16.48 1.43 4.68
CA VAL A 108 -17.59 0.98 5.52
C VAL A 108 -18.74 0.44 4.67
N GLN A 109 -19.09 1.10 3.58
CA GLN A 109 -20.15 0.66 2.66
C GLN A 109 -19.76 -0.66 1.98
N VAL A 110 -18.53 -0.75 1.47
CA VAL A 110 -17.97 -1.97 0.85
C VAL A 110 -17.93 -3.12 1.85
N SER A 111 -17.46 -2.86 3.07
CA SER A 111 -17.43 -3.84 4.17
C SER A 111 -18.82 -4.38 4.52
N ARG A 112 -19.83 -3.50 4.56
CA ARG A 112 -21.22 -3.88 4.87
C ARG A 112 -21.85 -4.67 3.75
N ALA A 113 -21.54 -4.33 2.49
CA ALA A 113 -21.96 -5.12 1.34
C ALA A 113 -21.37 -6.54 1.39
N LEU A 114 -20.10 -6.68 1.80
CA LEU A 114 -19.40 -7.97 1.86
C LEU A 114 -19.89 -8.88 3.00
N SER A 115 -19.95 -8.38 4.23
CA SER A 115 -20.21 -9.24 5.42
C SER A 115 -21.61 -9.12 6.01
N ARG A 116 -22.41 -8.11 5.61
CA ARG A 116 -23.69 -7.72 6.22
C ARG A 116 -23.64 -7.52 7.75
N SER A 117 -22.45 -7.37 8.32
CA SER A 117 -22.26 -7.27 9.77
C SER A 117 -22.64 -5.88 10.30
N LYS A 118 -23.42 -5.86 11.38
CA LYS A 118 -23.75 -4.63 12.12
C LYS A 118 -22.57 -4.07 12.92
N ASN A 119 -21.54 -4.87 13.13
CA ASN A 119 -20.35 -4.49 13.92
C ASN A 119 -19.34 -3.65 13.13
N ILE A 120 -19.62 -3.37 11.85
CA ILE A 120 -18.77 -2.52 11.02
C ILE A 120 -18.99 -1.06 11.40
N LYS A 121 -17.93 -0.46 11.94
CA LYS A 121 -17.90 0.92 12.42
C LYS A 121 -16.87 1.72 11.64
N LEU A 122 -17.12 3.01 11.53
CA LEU A 122 -16.10 3.96 11.09
C LEU A 122 -14.99 3.99 12.15
N THR A 123 -13.75 3.89 11.72
CA THR A 123 -12.55 3.98 12.54
C THR A 123 -11.77 5.23 12.16
N TYR A 124 -10.99 5.77 13.10
CA TYR A 124 -10.10 6.89 12.80
C TYR A 124 -9.09 6.58 11.68
N PHE A 125 -8.80 5.30 11.46
CA PHE A 125 -7.84 4.83 10.44
C PHE A 125 -8.42 4.86 9.02
N ASP A 126 -9.75 4.88 8.85
CA ASP A 126 -10.38 5.06 7.53
C ASP A 126 -10.00 6.40 6.91
N ALA A 127 -9.82 7.40 7.76
CA ALA A 127 -9.38 8.70 7.34
C ALA A 127 -7.96 8.68 6.78
N LEU A 128 -7.12 7.69 7.13
CA LEU A 128 -5.70 7.66 6.76
C LEU A 128 -5.46 6.88 5.46
N TYR A 129 -6.09 5.71 5.31
CA TYR A 129 -5.77 4.81 4.19
C TYR A 129 -6.03 5.42 2.82
N HIS A 130 -7.12 6.19 2.65
CA HIS A 130 -7.37 6.83 1.37
C HIS A 130 -6.32 7.90 1.04
N TRP A 131 -5.77 8.63 2.04
CA TRP A 131 -4.64 9.54 1.80
C TRP A 131 -3.37 8.80 1.38
N TYR A 132 -3.13 7.61 1.95
CA TYR A 132 -1.98 6.79 1.56
C TYR A 132 -2.07 6.40 0.08
N PHE A 133 -3.24 5.97 -0.39
CA PHE A 133 -3.45 5.63 -1.79
C PHE A 133 -3.48 6.85 -2.71
N LEU A 134 -4.00 7.99 -2.25
CA LEU A 134 -3.93 9.24 -3.02
C LEU A 134 -2.47 9.70 -3.22
N PHE A 135 -1.64 9.57 -2.19
CA PHE A 135 -0.21 9.82 -2.29
C PHE A 135 0.46 8.87 -3.30
N LEU A 136 0.19 7.57 -3.23
CA LEU A 136 0.72 6.60 -4.20
C LEU A 136 0.24 6.90 -5.63
N MET A 137 -1.01 7.32 -5.82
CA MET A 137 -1.50 7.79 -7.11
C MET A 137 -0.70 8.99 -7.63
N ALA A 138 -0.43 9.97 -6.77
CA ALA A 138 0.36 11.14 -7.15
C ALA A 138 1.78 10.73 -7.57
N VAL A 139 2.41 9.80 -6.85
CA VAL A 139 3.72 9.24 -7.21
C VAL A 139 3.67 8.52 -8.56
N CYS A 140 2.69 7.65 -8.81
CA CYS A 140 2.54 6.97 -10.10
C CYS A 140 2.26 7.95 -11.25
N PHE A 141 1.48 9.01 -11.00
CA PHE A 141 1.21 10.05 -11.98
C PHE A 141 2.47 10.85 -12.33
N LEU A 142 3.28 11.22 -11.33
CA LEU A 142 4.56 11.89 -11.56
C LEU A 142 5.54 10.98 -12.30
N ALA A 143 5.55 9.68 -12.01
CA ALA A 143 6.36 8.71 -12.74
C ALA A 143 5.94 8.58 -14.21
N LEU A 144 4.63 8.60 -14.50
CA LEU A 144 4.12 8.66 -15.88
C LEU A 144 4.54 9.94 -16.59
N LEU A 145 4.43 11.08 -15.92
CA LEU A 145 4.84 12.37 -16.48
C LEU A 145 6.33 12.37 -16.79
N GLU A 146 7.16 11.90 -15.87
CA GLU A 146 8.61 11.79 -16.05
C GLU A 146 8.97 10.81 -17.17
N ASN A 147 8.30 9.65 -17.25
CA ASN A 147 8.45 8.69 -18.35
C ASN A 147 8.14 9.33 -19.71
N TYR A 148 7.04 10.08 -19.79
CA TYR A 148 6.64 10.77 -21.01
C TYR A 148 7.64 11.87 -21.38
N LEU A 149 8.05 12.71 -20.43
CA LEU A 149 9.03 13.78 -20.65
C LEU A 149 10.40 13.24 -21.07
N ARG A 150 10.86 12.14 -20.48
CA ARG A 150 12.13 11.49 -20.84
C ARG A 150 12.09 10.94 -22.26
N ASN A 151 11.06 10.16 -22.59
CA ASN A 151 11.07 9.41 -23.84
C ASN A 151 10.49 10.19 -25.03
N ALA A 152 9.54 11.11 -24.81
CA ALA A 152 8.95 11.92 -25.89
C ALA A 152 9.70 13.24 -26.13
N PHE A 153 10.27 13.86 -25.09
CA PHE A 153 10.99 15.14 -25.18
C PHE A 153 12.49 15.04 -24.94
N HIS A 154 13.04 13.82 -24.76
CA HIS A 154 14.46 13.57 -24.55
C HIS A 154 15.08 14.33 -23.36
N LEU A 155 14.29 14.59 -22.31
CA LEU A 155 14.76 15.22 -21.08
C LEU A 155 15.45 14.17 -20.18
N ASN A 156 16.60 14.50 -19.57
CA ASN A 156 17.40 13.54 -18.78
C ASN A 156 17.11 13.56 -17.25
N PHE A 157 15.89 13.90 -16.84
CA PHE A 157 15.53 13.96 -15.42
C PHE A 157 15.02 12.60 -14.91
N THR A 158 15.59 12.07 -13.82
CA THR A 158 15.27 10.73 -13.27
C THR A 158 14.83 10.74 -11.79
N PHE A 159 14.47 11.88 -11.23
CA PHE A 159 14.23 12.01 -9.79
C PHE A 159 13.13 11.09 -9.26
N ILE A 160 11.98 11.00 -9.95
CA ILE A 160 10.89 10.14 -9.49
C ILE A 160 11.25 8.69 -9.69
N TYR A 161 11.92 8.32 -10.79
CA TYR A 161 12.44 6.97 -10.97
C TYR A 161 13.42 6.56 -9.86
N ASP A 162 14.36 7.44 -9.51
CA ASP A 162 15.41 7.17 -8.51
C ASP A 162 14.86 7.10 -7.08
N THR A 163 13.73 7.76 -6.82
CA THR A 163 13.07 7.79 -5.50
C THR A 163 11.81 6.92 -5.42
N PHE A 164 11.42 6.26 -6.52
CA PHE A 164 10.12 5.58 -6.68
C PHE A 164 9.86 4.55 -5.57
N GLU A 165 10.86 3.70 -5.29
CA GLU A 165 10.77 2.66 -4.27
C GLU A 165 10.60 3.25 -2.86
N ILE A 166 11.40 4.27 -2.52
CA ILE A 166 11.35 4.93 -1.22
C ILE A 166 9.98 5.58 -1.01
N LEU A 167 9.46 6.24 -2.05
CA LEU A 167 8.14 6.83 -2.03
C LEU A 167 7.05 5.77 -1.82
N HIS A 168 7.21 4.54 -2.33
CA HIS A 168 6.27 3.44 -2.05
C HIS A 168 6.40 2.86 -0.65
N TYR A 169 7.62 2.75 -0.11
CA TYR A 169 7.87 2.17 1.20
C TYR A 169 7.31 3.00 2.34
N LEU A 170 7.20 4.33 2.16
CA LEU A 170 6.64 5.23 3.17
C LEU A 170 5.14 4.95 3.48
N PRO A 171 4.22 4.93 2.50
CA PRO A 171 2.84 4.48 2.73
C PRO A 171 2.73 3.05 3.26
N TRP A 172 3.63 2.15 2.87
CA TRP A 172 3.63 0.77 3.38
C TRP A 172 3.99 0.72 4.87
N SER A 173 5.03 1.45 5.30
CA SER A 173 5.40 1.51 6.72
C SER A 173 4.31 2.20 7.56
N LEU A 174 3.68 3.24 7.03
CA LEU A 174 2.52 3.90 7.65
C LEU A 174 1.31 2.95 7.76
N THR A 175 1.09 2.13 6.75
CA THR A 175 0.04 1.11 6.75
C THR A 175 0.30 0.07 7.85
N CYS A 176 1.52 -0.44 7.97
CA CYS A 176 1.90 -1.35 9.06
C CYS A 176 1.70 -0.72 10.43
N GLY A 177 2.11 0.54 10.62
CA GLY A 177 1.90 1.26 11.88
C GLY A 177 0.43 1.48 12.21
N SER A 178 -0.38 1.79 11.19
CA SER A 178 -1.84 1.98 11.34
C SER A 178 -2.53 0.68 11.76
N LEU A 179 -2.20 -0.45 11.12
CA LEU A 179 -2.72 -1.76 11.49
C LEU A 179 -2.27 -2.18 12.90
N LEU A 180 -1.01 -1.96 13.25
CA LEU A 180 -0.50 -2.22 14.60
C LEU A 180 -1.26 -1.39 15.65
N ALA A 181 -1.50 -0.11 15.38
CA ALA A 181 -2.25 0.76 16.26
C ALA A 181 -3.70 0.27 16.44
N MET A 182 -4.36 -0.18 15.37
CA MET A 182 -5.68 -0.79 15.44
C MET A 182 -5.70 -2.05 16.31
N ILE A 183 -4.73 -2.94 16.13
CA ILE A 183 -4.59 -4.18 16.91
C ILE A 183 -4.42 -3.85 18.39
N ILE A 184 -3.53 -2.92 18.74
CA ILE A 184 -3.30 -2.52 20.13
C ILE A 184 -4.57 -1.91 20.73
N TYR A 185 -5.28 -1.05 19.98
CA TYR A 185 -6.53 -0.45 20.43
C TYR A 185 -7.61 -1.50 20.70
N SER A 186 -7.78 -2.47 19.79
CA SER A 186 -8.76 -3.55 19.91
C SER A 186 -8.46 -4.47 21.10
N ILE A 187 -7.17 -4.76 21.38
CA ILE A 187 -6.76 -5.49 22.59
C ILE A 187 -7.12 -4.71 23.86
N LYS A 188 -6.86 -3.39 23.87
CA LYS A 188 -7.14 -2.55 25.03
C LYS A 188 -8.64 -2.41 25.31
N GLU A 189 -9.46 -2.29 24.26
CA GLU A 189 -10.92 -2.21 24.39
C GLU A 189 -11.51 -3.50 24.98
N LYS A 190 -10.92 -4.66 24.74
CA LYS A 190 -11.39 -5.94 25.30
C LYS A 190 -10.97 -6.21 26.75
N ASN A 191 -9.85 -5.62 27.18
CA ASN A 191 -9.31 -5.82 28.52
C ASN A 191 -9.83 -4.80 29.54
N ASN A 192 -10.58 -3.79 29.08
CA ASN A 192 -11.30 -2.82 29.90
C ASN A 192 -12.78 -3.19 29.99
#